data_AF-I4B7K0-F1
#
_entry.id   AF-I4B7K0-F1
#
_cell.length_a   1.000
_cell.length_b   1.000
_cell.length_c   1.000
_cell.angle_alpha   90.00
_cell.angle_beta   90.00
_cell.angle_gamma   90.00
#
_symmetry.space_group_name_H-M   'P 1'
#
loop_
_entity.id
_entity.type
_entity.pdbx_description
1 polymer ?
#
loop_
_entity_poly.entity_id
_entity_poly.type
_entity_poly.pdbx_seq_one_letter_code
_entity_poly.pdbx_strand_id
1 'polypeptide(L)'
;MDSEIERLTGIGRDRALRIDAVNLYERLGPETFKKLSHEFYNRVFNDTEQWFRNIFKNSTIEEAIQNQMEFFMQRLGGPPLYSERKGHPALIMRHLKFNMSLKATERWVYHMQNALDAVTEIDADSKSRMIDFFTHTAYFLHLGVTSRSPRP
;
A
#
# COMPACT_ATOMS: atom_id res chain seq x y z
N MET A 1 -2.47 -16.86 -8.11
CA MET A 1 -2.11 -15.42 -8.00
C MET A 1 -0.88 -15.29 -7.13
N ASP A 2 -0.90 -15.81 -5.90
CA ASP A 2 0.26 -15.77 -4.99
C ASP A 2 1.54 -16.40 -5.59
N SER A 3 1.45 -17.54 -6.27
CA SER A 3 2.60 -18.16 -6.97
C SER A 3 3.22 -17.26 -8.06
N GLU A 4 2.40 -16.46 -8.74
CA GLU A 4 2.87 -15.52 -9.76
C GLU A 4 3.50 -14.28 -9.13
N ILE A 5 2.94 -13.79 -8.01
CA ILE A 5 3.54 -12.71 -7.24
C ILE A 5 4.92 -13.12 -6.72
N GLU A 6 5.03 -14.34 -6.19
CA GLU A 6 6.31 -14.88 -5.72
C GLU A 6 7.33 -15.01 -6.85
N ARG A 7 6.90 -15.49 -8.02
CA ARG A 7 7.76 -15.53 -9.22
C ARG A 7 8.27 -14.14 -9.63
N LEU A 8 7.43 -13.10 -9.53
CA LEU A 8 7.77 -11.74 -9.93
C LEU A 8 8.60 -10.97 -8.90
N THR A 9 8.40 -11.25 -7.61
CA THR A 9 8.93 -10.40 -6.51
C THR A 9 9.88 -11.13 -5.56
N GLY A 10 9.91 -12.47 -5.59
CA GLY A 10 10.57 -13.29 -4.57
C GLY A 10 9.89 -13.24 -3.19
N ILE A 11 8.69 -12.67 -3.11
CA ILE A 11 7.91 -12.54 -1.88
C ILE A 11 6.71 -13.47 -1.97
N GLY A 12 6.82 -14.63 -1.31
CA GLY A 12 5.69 -15.53 -1.11
C GLY A 12 4.68 -14.99 -0.11
N ARG A 13 3.46 -15.57 -0.12
CA ARG A 13 2.36 -15.17 0.76
C ARG A 13 2.75 -15.20 2.24
N ASP A 14 3.41 -16.25 2.69
CA ASP A 14 3.78 -16.41 4.10
C ASP A 14 4.77 -15.34 4.55
N ARG A 15 5.71 -14.96 3.66
CA ARG A 15 6.65 -13.86 3.90
C ARG A 15 5.92 -12.52 4.00
N ALA A 16 4.95 -12.26 3.13
CA ALA A 16 4.13 -11.05 3.15
C ALA A 16 3.23 -10.96 4.38
N LEU A 17 2.76 -12.09 4.92
CA LEU A 17 1.89 -12.15 6.10
C LEU A 17 2.65 -12.24 7.43
N ARG A 18 3.98 -12.10 7.43
CA ARG A 18 4.77 -11.93 8.67
C ARG A 18 4.32 -10.72 9.50
N ILE A 19 3.59 -9.76 8.90
CA ILE A 19 2.94 -8.67 9.63
C ILE A 19 1.92 -9.16 10.68
N ASP A 20 1.36 -10.38 10.53
CA ASP A 20 0.36 -10.94 11.45
C ASP A 20 0.97 -11.59 12.69
N ALA A 21 2.29 -11.80 12.70
CA ALA A 21 3.00 -12.41 13.83
C ALA A 21 3.25 -11.41 14.99
N VAL A 22 2.99 -10.12 14.78
CA VAL A 22 3.23 -9.04 15.74
C VAL A 22 2.17 -7.96 15.60
N ASN A 23 1.81 -7.28 16.69
CA ASN A 23 0.97 -6.08 16.59
C ASN A 23 1.84 -4.87 16.23
N LEU A 24 1.94 -4.55 14.94
CA LEU A 24 2.73 -3.41 14.45
C LEU A 24 2.13 -2.07 14.87
N TYR A 25 0.81 -1.99 15.07
CA TYR A 25 0.17 -0.78 15.57
C TYR A 25 0.58 -0.46 17.00
N GLU A 26 0.57 -1.46 17.89
CA GLU A 26 1.07 -1.30 19.27
C GLU A 26 2.55 -0.95 19.30
N ARG A 27 3.35 -1.56 18.42
CA ARG A 27 4.80 -1.35 18.35
C ARG A 27 5.17 0.05 17.86
N LEU A 28 4.51 0.54 16.81
CA LEU A 28 4.90 1.78 16.11
C LEU A 28 4.07 2.99 16.54
N GLY A 29 2.88 2.78 17.10
CA GLY A 29 1.94 3.82 17.46
C GLY A 29 1.26 4.51 16.26
N PRO A 30 0.14 5.22 16.49
CA PRO A 30 -0.67 5.81 15.42
C PRO A 30 0.06 6.93 14.65
N GLU A 31 0.91 7.71 15.32
CA GLU A 31 1.62 8.82 14.68
C GLU A 31 2.59 8.36 13.58
N THR A 32 3.14 7.15 13.71
CA THR A 32 4.03 6.58 12.70
C THR A 32 3.30 6.27 11.38
N PHE A 33 2.06 5.77 11.45
CA PHE A 33 1.25 5.53 10.24
C PHE A 33 0.77 6.82 9.58
N LYS A 34 0.49 7.86 10.39
CA LYS A 34 0.22 9.21 9.88
C LYS A 34 1.41 9.72 9.08
N LYS A 35 2.59 9.73 9.68
CA LYS A 35 3.84 10.17 9.03
C LYS A 35 4.14 9.37 7.76
N LEU A 36 4.02 8.05 7.81
CA LEU A 36 4.27 7.19 6.65
C LEU A 36 3.34 7.52 5.47
N SER A 37 2.03 7.63 5.71
CA SER A 37 1.08 7.96 4.64
C SER A 37 1.29 9.37 4.09
N HIS A 38 1.62 10.35 4.96
CA HIS A 38 1.98 11.70 4.54
C HIS A 38 3.24 11.70 3.66
N GLU A 39 4.33 11.06 4.09
CA GLU A 39 5.58 10.93 3.33
C GLU A 39 5.35 10.24 1.98
N PHE A 40 4.57 9.16 1.98
CA PHE A 40 4.21 8.43 0.78
C PHE A 40 3.46 9.31 -0.22
N TYR A 41 2.37 9.96 0.20
CA TYR A 41 1.57 10.74 -0.74
C TYR A 41 2.23 12.06 -1.15
N ASN A 42 3.05 12.67 -0.30
CA ASN A 42 3.89 13.79 -0.72
C ASN A 42 4.78 13.40 -1.90
N ARG A 43 5.37 12.21 -1.89
CA ARG A 43 6.19 11.69 -3.00
C ARG A 43 5.33 11.38 -4.24
N VAL A 44 4.17 10.75 -4.05
CA VAL A 44 3.24 10.44 -5.15
C VAL A 44 2.77 11.70 -5.87
N PHE A 45 2.29 12.71 -5.13
CA PHE A 45 1.73 13.93 -5.73
C PHE A 45 2.80 14.85 -6.33
N ASN A 46 4.05 14.75 -5.87
CA ASN A 46 5.20 15.48 -6.43
C ASN A 46 6.04 14.65 -7.42
N ASP A 47 5.56 13.47 -7.84
CA ASP A 47 6.28 12.63 -8.79
C ASP A 47 6.53 13.36 -10.13
N THR A 48 7.78 13.37 -10.60
CA THR A 48 8.15 13.95 -11.90
C THR A 48 7.43 13.28 -13.07
N GLU A 49 7.07 12.01 -12.92
CA GLU A 49 6.37 11.21 -13.91
C GLU A 49 4.87 11.55 -13.95
N GLN A 50 4.47 12.43 -14.88
CA GLN A 50 3.08 12.87 -15.01
C GLN A 50 2.08 11.72 -15.22
N TRP A 51 2.47 10.66 -15.94
CA TRP A 51 1.61 9.50 -16.17
C TRP A 51 1.21 8.80 -14.85
N PHE A 52 2.09 8.82 -13.84
CA PHE A 52 1.82 8.22 -12.54
C PHE A 52 0.94 9.13 -11.70
N ARG A 53 1.26 10.43 -11.62
CA ARG A 53 0.42 11.42 -10.92
C ARG A 53 -1.01 11.44 -11.43
N ASN A 54 -1.20 11.29 -12.74
CA ASN A 54 -2.52 11.30 -13.37
C ASN A 54 -3.43 10.15 -12.90
N ILE A 55 -2.90 9.07 -12.30
CA ILE A 55 -3.69 8.01 -11.67
C ILE A 55 -4.49 8.57 -10.48
N PHE A 56 -3.94 9.56 -9.77
CA PHE A 56 -4.49 10.15 -8.55
C PHE A 56 -5.26 11.45 -8.79
N LYS A 57 -5.38 11.92 -10.04
CA LYS A 57 -5.95 13.25 -10.37
C LYS A 57 -7.37 13.53 -9.86
N ASN A 58 -8.14 12.48 -9.58
CA ASN A 58 -9.53 12.57 -9.10
C ASN A 58 -9.63 12.42 -7.57
N SER A 59 -8.51 12.48 -6.85
CA SER A 59 -8.45 12.36 -5.39
C SER A 59 -7.67 13.55 -4.81
N THR A 60 -8.13 14.08 -3.68
CA THR A 60 -7.33 15.02 -2.92
C THR A 60 -6.23 14.28 -2.16
N ILE A 61 -5.12 14.97 -1.88
CA ILE A 61 -4.01 14.38 -1.13
C ILE A 61 -4.46 14.01 0.29
N GLU A 62 -5.30 14.84 0.92
CA GLU A 62 -5.83 14.63 2.26
C GLU A 62 -6.70 13.37 2.33
N GLU A 63 -7.61 13.16 1.35
CA GLU A 63 -8.46 11.97 1.33
C GLU A 63 -7.63 10.71 1.12
N ALA A 64 -6.62 10.78 0.24
CA ALA A 64 -5.75 9.65 -0.06
C ALA A 64 -4.93 9.25 1.17
N ILE A 65 -4.34 10.23 1.88
CA ILE A 65 -3.60 10.02 3.13
C ILE A 65 -4.50 9.40 4.19
N GLN A 66 -5.68 9.96 4.43
CA GLN A 66 -6.62 9.44 5.43
C GLN A 66 -7.02 8.00 5.12
N ASN A 67 -7.38 7.72 3.86
CA ASN A 67 -7.78 6.39 3.41
C ASN A 67 -6.67 5.34 3.64
N GLN A 68 -5.42 5.67 3.29
CA GLN A 68 -4.30 4.75 3.44
C GLN A 68 -3.92 4.54 4.90
N MET A 69 -3.82 5.63 5.66
CA MET A 69 -3.48 5.61 7.08
C MET A 69 -4.47 4.75 7.88
N GLU A 70 -5.78 5.00 7.74
CA GLU A 70 -6.80 4.23 8.45
C GLU A 70 -6.77 2.76 8.06
N PHE A 71 -6.55 2.45 6.77
CA PHE A 71 -6.42 1.07 6.32
C PHE A 71 -5.21 0.39 6.94
N PHE A 72 -4.05 1.06 6.98
CA PHE A 72 -2.83 0.51 7.59
C PHE A 72 -2.98 0.31 9.08
N MET A 73 -3.48 1.30 9.83
CA MET A 73 -3.74 1.16 11.26
C MET A 73 -4.62 -0.04 11.55
N GLN A 74 -5.75 -0.15 10.84
CA GLN A 74 -6.67 -1.28 10.99
C GLN A 74 -6.01 -2.62 10.62
N ARG A 75 -5.31 -2.69 9.49
CA ARG A 75 -4.72 -3.95 9.00
C ARG A 75 -3.57 -4.42 9.89
N LEU A 76 -2.87 -3.50 10.55
CA LEU A 76 -1.62 -3.77 11.26
C LEU A 76 -1.80 -3.84 12.78
N GLY A 77 -3.03 -4.06 13.26
CA GLY A 77 -3.36 -4.39 14.65
C GLY A 77 -4.03 -3.29 15.46
N GLY A 78 -4.36 -2.16 14.83
CA GLY A 78 -5.07 -1.04 15.43
C GLY A 78 -6.60 -1.12 15.31
N PRO A 79 -7.31 -0.06 15.75
CA PRO A 79 -8.77 0.00 15.69
C PRO A 79 -9.29 0.01 14.23
N PRO A 80 -10.54 -0.42 14.00
CA PRO A 80 -11.10 -0.62 12.66
C PRO A 80 -11.59 0.67 11.98
N LEU A 81 -10.78 1.74 12.02
CA LEU A 81 -11.14 3.09 11.57
C LEU A 81 -11.59 3.12 10.10
N TYR A 82 -10.91 2.35 9.23
CA TYR A 82 -11.28 2.31 7.81
C TYR A 82 -12.65 1.67 7.61
N SER A 83 -12.90 0.53 8.28
CA SER A 83 -14.16 -0.19 8.17
C SER A 83 -15.31 0.59 8.77
N GLU A 84 -15.10 1.29 9.89
CA GLU A 84 -16.12 2.16 10.51
C GLU A 84 -16.56 3.28 9.55
N ARG A 85 -15.63 3.88 8.80
CA ARG A 85 -15.93 5.00 7.89
C ARG A 85 -16.35 4.57 6.48
N LYS A 86 -15.73 3.52 5.92
CA LYS A 86 -15.88 3.15 4.49
C LYS A 86 -16.43 1.74 4.28
N GLY A 87 -16.66 0.96 5.35
CA GLY A 87 -17.01 -0.45 5.26
C GLY A 87 -15.83 -1.31 4.80
N HIS A 88 -16.13 -2.49 4.26
CA HIS A 88 -15.11 -3.47 3.89
C HIS A 88 -13.99 -2.87 2.98
N PRO A 89 -12.71 -3.18 3.22
CA PRO A 89 -11.59 -2.69 2.41
C PRO A 89 -11.76 -2.95 0.91
N ALA A 90 -12.12 -4.19 0.56
CA ALA A 90 -12.46 -4.60 -0.82
C ALA A 90 -11.48 -4.05 -1.87
N LEU A 91 -10.17 -4.22 -1.62
CA LEU A 91 -9.12 -3.46 -2.31
C LEU A 91 -9.22 -3.59 -3.84
N ILE A 92 -9.35 -4.80 -4.40
CA ILE A 92 -9.48 -4.98 -5.86
C ILE A 92 -10.63 -4.15 -6.43
N MET A 93 -11.83 -4.27 -5.85
CA MET A 93 -13.02 -3.55 -6.33
C MET A 93 -12.82 -2.03 -6.32
N ARG A 94 -12.19 -1.49 -5.28
CA ARG A 94 -11.91 -0.04 -5.19
C ARG A 94 -10.82 0.42 -6.14
N HIS A 95 -9.98 -0.48 -6.64
CA HIS A 95 -8.90 -0.19 -7.58
C HIS A 95 -9.24 -0.46 -9.05
N LEU A 96 -10.42 -1.03 -9.37
CA LEU A 96 -10.84 -1.33 -10.76
C LEU A 96 -10.89 -0.10 -11.67
N LYS A 97 -11.08 1.10 -11.11
CA LYS A 97 -11.16 2.37 -11.85
C LYS A 97 -9.79 2.99 -12.18
N PHE A 98 -8.70 2.42 -11.68
CA PHE A 98 -7.35 2.96 -11.84
C PHE A 98 -6.52 2.13 -12.81
N ASN A 99 -5.55 2.75 -13.46
CA ASN A 99 -4.55 2.04 -14.26
C ASN A 99 -3.55 1.32 -13.34
N MET A 100 -3.86 0.07 -13.01
CA MET A 100 -3.01 -0.81 -12.21
C MET A 100 -2.03 -1.61 -13.08
N SER A 101 -1.33 -0.97 -14.01
CA SER A 101 -0.26 -1.61 -14.80
C SER A 101 0.93 -2.01 -13.93
N LEU A 102 1.77 -2.95 -14.41
CA LEU A 102 2.99 -3.35 -13.70
C LEU A 102 3.89 -2.14 -13.40
N LYS A 103 4.05 -1.23 -14.37
CA LYS A 103 4.82 0.02 -14.21
C LYS A 103 4.25 0.90 -13.09
N ALA A 104 2.92 1.00 -12.98
CA ALA A 104 2.28 1.76 -11.90
C ALA A 104 2.51 1.09 -10.54
N THR A 105 2.43 -0.24 -10.47
CA THR A 105 2.71 -1.02 -9.26
C THR A 105 4.15 -0.84 -8.80
N GLU A 106 5.13 -0.95 -9.68
CA GLU A 106 6.55 -0.75 -9.36
C GLU A 106 6.81 0.68 -8.87
N ARG A 107 6.21 1.69 -9.52
CA ARG A 107 6.35 3.09 -9.11
C ARG A 107 5.72 3.36 -7.74
N TRP A 108 4.59 2.73 -7.45
CA TRP A 108 3.97 2.79 -6.12
C TRP A 108 4.88 2.17 -5.05
N VAL A 109 5.45 0.99 -5.32
CA VAL A 109 6.38 0.31 -4.39
C VAL A 109 7.65 1.15 -4.17
N TYR A 110 8.19 1.76 -5.23
CA TYR A 110 9.31 2.68 -5.13
C TYR A 110 9.04 3.83 -4.16
N HIS A 111 7.88 4.49 -4.24
CA HIS A 111 7.54 5.58 -3.33
C HIS A 111 7.34 5.09 -1.90
N MET A 112 6.73 3.91 -1.72
CA MET A 112 6.53 3.32 -0.40
C MET A 112 7.85 2.93 0.27
N GLN A 113 8.79 2.36 -0.48
CA GLN A 113 10.14 2.06 0.02
C GLN A 113 10.83 3.33 0.52
N ASN A 114 10.83 4.39 -0.30
CA ASN A 114 11.43 5.66 0.08
C ASN A 114 10.73 6.34 1.28
N ALA A 115 9.41 6.17 1.41
CA ALA A 115 8.67 6.67 2.57
C ALA A 115 9.03 5.89 3.84
N LEU A 116 9.11 4.56 3.77
CA LEU A 116 9.60 3.72 4.86
C LEU A 116 11.03 4.06 5.27
N ASP A 117 11.89 4.45 4.31
CA ASP A 117 13.25 4.87 4.59
C ASP A 117 13.36 6.25 5.25
N ALA A 118 12.39 7.14 4.98
CA ALA A 118 12.35 8.47 5.59
C ALA A 118 11.80 8.49 7.03
N VAL A 119 10.90 7.56 7.38
CA VAL A 119 10.29 7.53 8.72
C VAL A 119 11.18 6.74 9.68
N THR A 120 12.00 7.46 10.45
CA THR A 120 13.03 6.92 11.34
C THR A 120 12.50 6.10 12.53
N GLU A 121 11.24 6.28 12.88
CA GLU A 121 10.54 5.58 13.97
C GLU A 121 10.21 4.12 13.61
N ILE A 122 10.30 3.75 12.34
CA ILE A 122 10.07 2.39 11.87
C ILE A 122 11.37 1.60 11.98
N ASP A 123 11.42 0.70 12.96
CA ASP A 123 12.56 -0.21 13.14
C ASP A 123 12.75 -1.16 11.94
N ALA A 124 13.94 -1.75 11.82
CA ALA A 124 14.32 -2.56 10.66
C ALA A 124 13.44 -3.81 10.46
N ASP A 125 13.00 -4.47 11.54
CA ASP A 125 12.13 -5.66 11.46
C ASP A 125 10.73 -5.23 10.97
N SER A 126 10.17 -4.18 11.56
CA SER A 126 8.88 -3.62 11.13
C SER A 126 8.93 -3.16 9.67
N LYS A 127 10.00 -2.45 9.26
CA LYS A 127 10.22 -2.03 7.87
C LYS A 127 10.22 -3.21 6.91
N SER A 128 10.99 -4.27 7.23
CA SER A 128 11.07 -5.49 6.42
C SER A 128 9.70 -6.16 6.25
N ARG A 129 8.92 -6.30 7.33
CA ARG A 129 7.58 -6.89 7.29
C ARG A 129 6.62 -6.04 6.45
N MET A 130 6.65 -4.72 6.63
CA MET A 130 5.78 -3.79 5.94
C MET A 130 6.07 -3.74 4.44
N ILE A 131 7.34 -3.64 4.02
CA ILE A 131 7.66 -3.62 2.58
C ILE A 131 7.30 -4.94 1.90
N ASP A 132 7.50 -6.09 2.56
CA ASP A 132 7.10 -7.39 2.02
C ASP A 132 5.58 -7.44 1.80
N PHE A 133 4.81 -7.03 2.81
CA PHE A 133 3.35 -6.97 2.72
C PHE A 133 2.87 -6.01 1.63
N PHE A 134 3.41 -4.80 1.58
CA PHE A 134 3.01 -3.77 0.62
C PHE A 134 3.34 -4.17 -0.82
N THR A 135 4.54 -4.72 -1.04
CA THR A 135 4.96 -5.20 -2.36
C THR A 135 4.06 -6.33 -2.84
N HIS A 136 3.87 -7.37 -2.01
CA HIS A 136 2.96 -8.47 -2.36
C HIS A 136 1.54 -7.96 -2.64
N THR A 137 1.01 -7.06 -1.81
CA THR A 137 -0.34 -6.50 -1.99
C THR A 137 -0.45 -5.67 -3.27
N ALA A 138 0.56 -4.88 -3.62
CA ALA A 138 0.56 -4.06 -4.84
C ALA A 138 0.52 -4.94 -6.11
N TYR A 139 1.26 -6.06 -6.12
CA TYR A 139 1.23 -7.04 -7.20
C TYR A 139 -0.08 -7.85 -7.21
N PHE A 140 -0.64 -8.16 -6.05
CA PHE A 140 -1.98 -8.75 -5.94
C PHE A 140 -3.05 -7.83 -6.58
N LEU A 141 -2.98 -6.52 -6.36
CA LEU A 141 -3.88 -5.57 -7.01
C LEU A 141 -3.63 -5.48 -8.51
N HIS A 142 -2.38 -5.46 -8.96
CA HIS A 142 -2.04 -5.51 -10.39
C HIS A 142 -2.71 -6.70 -11.08
N LEU A 143 -2.44 -7.92 -10.60
CA LEU A 143 -2.97 -9.15 -11.20
C LEU A 143 -4.49 -9.23 -11.02
N GLY A 144 -5.00 -8.81 -9.86
CA GLY A 144 -6.42 -8.85 -9.55
C GLY A 144 -7.27 -7.89 -10.38
N VAL A 145 -6.76 -6.70 -10.68
CA VAL A 145 -7.45 -5.70 -11.51
C VAL A 145 -7.29 -6.05 -12.99
N THR A 146 -6.07 -6.32 -13.46
CA THR A 146 -5.82 -6.58 -14.89
C THR A 146 -6.43 -7.88 -15.40
N SER A 147 -6.65 -8.89 -14.54
CA SER A 147 -7.40 -10.11 -14.91
C SER A 147 -8.91 -9.88 -15.06
N ARG A 148 -9.45 -8.79 -14.51
CA ARG A 148 -10.89 -8.45 -14.50
C ARG A 148 -11.25 -7.30 -15.44
N SER A 149 -10.28 -6.51 -15.87
CA SER A 149 -10.48 -5.51 -16.91
C SER A 149 -10.55 -6.20 -18.28
N PRO A 150 -11.53 -5.87 -19.15
CA PRO A 150 -11.46 -6.30 -20.54
C PRO A 150 -10.14 -5.77 -21.14
N ARG A 151 -9.37 -6.65 -21.78
CA ARG A 151 -8.22 -6.19 -22.57
C ARG A 151 -8.74 -5.22 -23.63
N PRO A 152 -8.05 -4.09 -23.88
CA PRO A 152 -8.38 -3.24 -25.02
C PRO A 152 -8.29 -4.02 -26.34
#